data_AF-A0AAW1HLJ6-F1
#
_entry.id   AF-A0AAW1HLJ6-F1
#
_cell.length_a   1.000
_cell.length_b   1.000
_cell.length_c   1.000
_cell.angle_alpha   90.00
_cell.angle_beta   90.00
_cell.angle_gamma   90.00
#
_symmetry.space_group_name_H-M   'P 1'
#
loop_
_entity.id
_entity.type
_entity.pdbx_description
1 polymer ?
#
loop_
_entity_poly.entity_id
_entity_poly.type
_entity_poly.pdbx_seq_one_letter_code
_entity_poly.pdbx_strand_id
1 'polypeptide(L)'
;MEGMKGGKVMDGSDIKELVENKEVFSKYVDHKFKELDIDNDGQLSVNELQPAIAHIGLALGLPPQGSSSDSDHIYSEVLNEFTHGNEEKVSKSGFKEVLSDILLGMAAGLKRDPIVILRIDGEDLQEFVNTPSFEVDALSLFSDVESSDATLHDLVVKALQKLGVDQGLPPTNDPWVMSNIIEPALTTLAESASNEKPVSQETFVKAFKDTLAKIVERLKEQPVIVAHTENTYDGSTIKSLLANKFETDKVLDAAVGAIPKDKHGKLSKDYLKVALDSLGPSAGLPPYGAIDEMDKVMNNVFEMVEAKDGKLVKEEEFKKLLLEILGSLMLQLEGNPVSVSANSVVHEPLADTSSVLTA
;
A
#
# COMPACT_ATOMS: atom_id res chain seq x y z
N MET A 1 18.73 -4.74 -6.48
CA MET A 1 17.70 -4.40 -7.48
C MET A 1 18.21 -3.22 -8.28
N GLU A 2 18.50 -3.43 -9.57
CA GLU A 2 18.53 -2.30 -10.51
C GLU A 2 17.08 -1.84 -10.65
N GLY A 3 16.79 -0.62 -10.24
CA GLY A 3 15.44 -0.08 -10.31
C GLY A 3 14.98 0.02 -11.76
N MET A 4 13.71 -0.31 -12.00
CA MET A 4 13.03 -0.08 -13.26
C MET A 4 13.31 1.33 -13.76
N LYS A 5 13.74 1.44 -15.01
CA LYS A 5 14.06 2.73 -15.62
C LYS A 5 12.76 3.48 -15.90
N GLY A 6 12.63 4.69 -15.35
CA GLY A 6 11.60 5.65 -15.76
C GLY A 6 10.35 5.75 -14.90
N GLY A 7 10.29 5.09 -13.74
CA GLY A 7 9.19 5.25 -12.79
C GLY A 7 9.16 6.64 -12.14
N LYS A 8 7.97 7.24 -11.98
CA LYS A 8 7.78 8.45 -11.16
C LYS A 8 7.45 8.04 -9.73
N VAL A 9 8.28 8.45 -8.77
CA VAL A 9 8.04 8.19 -7.35
C VAL A 9 7.11 9.25 -6.76
N MET A 10 6.09 8.81 -6.05
CA MET A 10 5.16 9.63 -5.28
C MET A 10 5.45 9.39 -3.80
N ASP A 11 6.25 10.27 -3.19
CA ASP A 11 6.76 10.16 -1.81
C ASP A 11 6.12 11.19 -0.85
N GLY A 12 5.10 11.91 -1.31
CA GLY A 12 4.41 12.93 -0.53
C GLY A 12 5.14 14.26 -0.38
N SER A 13 6.33 14.43 -0.98
CA SER A 13 7.10 15.68 -0.92
C SER A 13 6.33 16.89 -1.44
N ASP A 14 5.66 16.75 -2.59
CA ASP A 14 4.82 17.81 -3.18
C ASP A 14 3.65 18.23 -2.26
N ILE A 15 3.02 17.27 -1.58
CA ILE A 15 1.93 17.53 -0.62
C ILE A 15 2.48 18.31 0.58
N LYS A 16 3.63 17.88 1.10
CA LYS A 16 4.30 18.56 2.20
C LYS A 16 4.70 19.99 1.83
N GLU A 17 5.28 20.19 0.64
CA GLU A 17 5.68 21.51 0.15
C GLU A 17 4.47 22.46 0.03
N LEU A 18 3.34 21.95 -0.50
CA LEU A 18 2.10 22.71 -0.59
C LEU A 18 1.65 23.21 0.79
N VAL A 19 1.61 22.34 1.80
CA VAL A 19 1.11 22.68 3.14
C VAL A 19 2.09 23.60 3.89
N GLU A 20 3.41 23.38 3.77
CA GLU A 20 4.44 24.21 4.41
C GLU A 20 4.49 25.63 3.82
N ASN A 21 4.07 25.81 2.56
CA ASN A 21 3.89 27.12 1.95
C ASN A 21 2.59 27.79 2.45
N LYS A 22 2.69 28.47 3.60
CA LYS A 22 1.56 29.10 4.29
C LYS A 22 0.69 30.01 3.39
N GLU A 23 1.28 30.72 2.43
CA GLU A 23 0.53 31.62 1.54
C GLU A 23 -0.26 30.86 0.48
N VAL A 24 0.39 29.91 -0.21
CA VAL A 24 -0.26 29.08 -1.24
C VAL A 24 -1.32 28.21 -0.60
N PHE A 25 -1.01 27.56 0.52
CA PHE A 25 -1.96 26.75 1.25
C PHE A 25 -3.16 27.56 1.73
N SER A 26 -2.94 28.78 2.24
CA SER A 26 -4.07 29.62 2.65
C SER A 26 -4.96 29.99 1.47
N LYS A 27 -4.41 30.29 0.29
CA LYS A 27 -5.22 30.56 -0.91
C LYS A 27 -6.05 29.35 -1.35
N TYR A 28 -5.43 28.16 -1.31
CA TYR A 28 -6.12 26.91 -1.61
C TYR A 28 -7.28 26.64 -0.63
N VAL A 29 -7.02 26.80 0.67
CA VAL A 29 -8.02 26.67 1.73
C VAL A 29 -9.14 27.69 1.56
N ASP A 30 -8.81 28.95 1.28
CA ASP A 30 -9.79 30.01 1.07
C ASP A 30 -10.74 29.69 -0.09
N HIS A 31 -10.19 29.18 -1.19
CA HIS A 31 -10.98 28.75 -2.34
C HIS A 31 -11.87 27.57 -2.00
N LYS A 32 -11.30 26.50 -1.44
CA LYS A 32 -12.03 25.26 -1.10
C LYS A 32 -13.10 25.50 -0.05
N PHE A 33 -12.82 26.29 0.98
CA PHE A 33 -13.80 26.66 2.00
C PHE A 33 -15.00 27.37 1.37
N LYS A 34 -14.77 28.32 0.46
CA LYS A 34 -15.83 29.05 -0.22
C LYS A 34 -16.68 28.16 -1.15
N GLU A 35 -16.08 27.13 -1.75
CA GLU A 35 -16.83 26.14 -2.54
C GLU A 35 -17.76 25.28 -1.68
N LEU A 36 -17.38 25.03 -0.42
CA LEU A 36 -18.12 24.19 0.51
C LEU A 36 -19.15 24.96 1.35
N ASP A 37 -18.90 26.23 1.66
CA ASP A 37 -19.78 27.12 2.42
C ASP A 37 -20.95 27.59 1.53
N ILE A 38 -21.94 26.73 1.35
CA ILE A 38 -23.05 26.92 0.41
C ILE A 38 -23.99 28.00 0.93
N ASP A 39 -24.27 28.01 2.24
CA ASP A 39 -25.16 28.98 2.86
C ASP A 39 -24.49 30.34 3.16
N ASN A 40 -23.16 30.43 2.99
CA ASN A 40 -22.33 31.62 3.19
C ASN A 40 -22.41 32.16 4.62
N ASP A 41 -22.58 31.29 5.62
CA ASP A 41 -22.61 31.68 7.02
C ASP A 41 -21.22 31.82 7.65
N GLY A 42 -20.16 31.48 6.89
CA GLY A 42 -18.77 31.56 7.31
C GLY A 42 -18.29 30.35 8.11
N GLN A 43 -19.06 29.27 8.15
CA GLN A 43 -18.76 28.00 8.80
C GLN A 43 -19.17 26.83 7.88
N LEU A 44 -18.57 25.65 8.08
CA LEU A 44 -18.92 24.45 7.33
C LEU A 44 -19.68 23.48 8.22
N SER A 45 -20.92 23.19 7.87
CA SER A 45 -21.70 22.14 8.49
C SER A 45 -21.27 20.74 8.02
N VAL A 46 -21.65 19.72 8.77
CA VAL A 46 -21.46 18.31 8.37
C VAL A 46 -22.04 18.03 6.97
N ASN A 47 -23.21 18.59 6.66
CA ASN A 47 -23.87 18.42 5.37
C ASN A 47 -23.09 19.04 4.20
N GLU A 48 -22.32 20.10 4.47
CA GLU A 48 -21.47 20.77 3.48
C GLU A 48 -20.13 20.05 3.27
N LEU A 49 -19.59 19.43 4.32
CA LEU A 49 -18.35 18.66 4.26
C LEU A 49 -18.54 17.27 3.63
N GLN A 50 -19.68 16.62 3.88
CA GLN A 50 -19.92 15.24 3.49
C GLN A 50 -19.70 14.95 1.99
N PRO A 51 -20.18 15.78 1.03
CA PRO A 51 -19.96 15.52 -0.39
C PRO A 51 -18.48 15.53 -0.79
N ALA A 52 -17.69 16.47 -0.22
CA ALA A 52 -16.27 16.55 -0.51
C ALA A 52 -15.50 15.36 0.07
N ILE A 53 -15.83 14.94 1.29
CA ILE A 53 -15.22 13.76 1.92
C ILE A 53 -15.60 12.50 1.14
N ALA A 54 -16.85 12.36 0.68
CA ALA A 54 -17.27 11.25 -0.17
C ALA A 54 -16.51 11.21 -1.50
N HIS A 55 -16.31 12.37 -2.15
CA HIS A 55 -15.51 12.47 -3.37
C HIS A 55 -14.04 12.10 -3.15
N ILE A 56 -13.43 12.54 -2.04
CA ILE A 56 -12.07 12.17 -1.68
C ILE A 56 -12.00 10.66 -1.42
N GLY A 57 -12.94 10.11 -0.66
CA GLY A 57 -13.02 8.68 -0.39
C GLY A 57 -13.08 7.88 -1.68
N LEU A 58 -13.94 8.26 -2.62
CA LEU A 58 -14.02 7.65 -3.94
C LEU A 58 -12.70 7.74 -4.72
N ALA A 59 -12.06 8.91 -4.71
CA ALA A 59 -10.78 9.11 -5.39
C ALA A 59 -9.64 8.26 -4.78
N LEU A 60 -9.73 7.95 -3.49
CA LEU A 60 -8.83 7.05 -2.76
C LEU A 60 -9.25 5.58 -2.86
N GLY A 61 -10.30 5.25 -3.62
CA GLY A 61 -10.79 3.89 -3.79
C GLY A 61 -11.53 3.33 -2.56
N LEU A 62 -11.94 4.19 -1.62
CA LEU A 62 -12.79 3.77 -0.52
C LEU A 62 -14.18 3.36 -1.04
N PRO A 63 -14.80 2.33 -0.44
CA PRO A 63 -16.19 2.01 -0.73
C PRO A 63 -17.09 3.24 -0.49
N PRO A 64 -18.20 3.39 -1.23
CA PRO A 64 -19.14 4.47 -1.01
C PRO A 64 -19.73 4.42 0.41
N GLN A 65 -19.98 5.58 1.01
CA GLN A 65 -20.72 5.67 2.27
C GLN A 65 -22.09 4.97 2.12
N GLY A 66 -22.46 4.17 3.12
CA GLY A 66 -23.65 3.32 3.17
C GLY A 66 -23.47 1.92 2.59
N SER A 67 -22.28 1.59 2.04
CA SER A 67 -22.02 0.24 1.50
C SER A 67 -21.75 -0.81 2.57
N SER A 68 -21.14 -0.42 3.70
CA SER A 68 -20.88 -1.30 4.85
C SER A 68 -20.73 -0.48 6.14
N SER A 69 -20.86 -1.15 7.29
CA SER A 69 -20.60 -0.54 8.61
C SER A 69 -19.20 0.04 8.72
N ASP A 70 -18.21 -0.63 8.11
CA ASP A 70 -16.81 -0.24 8.20
C ASP A 70 -16.54 1.00 7.33
N SER A 71 -17.14 1.05 6.14
CA SER A 71 -17.10 2.24 5.28
C SER A 71 -17.74 3.44 5.98
N ASP A 72 -18.94 3.25 6.55
CA ASP A 72 -19.65 4.30 7.30
C ASP A 72 -18.83 4.81 8.48
N HIS A 73 -18.17 3.91 9.20
CA HIS A 73 -17.29 4.25 10.31
C HIS A 73 -16.13 5.15 9.84
N ILE A 74 -15.46 4.81 8.73
CA ILE A 74 -14.36 5.64 8.18
C ILE A 74 -14.84 7.05 7.84
N TYR A 75 -15.97 7.19 7.14
CA TYR A 75 -16.51 8.50 6.81
C TYR A 75 -16.91 9.29 8.06
N SER A 76 -17.48 8.64 9.08
CA SER A 76 -17.82 9.29 10.34
C SER A 76 -16.61 9.76 11.12
N GLU A 77 -15.52 8.99 11.15
CA GLU A 77 -14.29 9.38 11.84
C GLU A 77 -13.66 10.62 11.19
N VAL A 78 -13.60 10.68 9.85
CA VAL A 78 -13.09 11.87 9.16
C VAL A 78 -13.95 13.09 9.45
N LEU A 79 -15.28 12.95 9.46
CA LEU A 79 -16.20 14.04 9.83
C LEU A 79 -16.02 14.48 11.30
N ASN A 80 -15.77 13.53 12.20
CA ASN A 80 -15.52 13.80 13.61
C ASN A 80 -14.23 14.60 13.81
N GLU A 81 -13.18 14.32 13.03
CA GLU A 81 -11.92 15.10 13.06
C GLU A 81 -12.15 16.57 12.68
N PHE A 82 -12.98 16.86 11.68
CA PHE A 82 -13.32 18.24 11.33
C PHE A 82 -14.16 18.95 12.41
N THR A 83 -15.05 18.22 13.08
CA THR A 83 -16.03 18.76 14.04
C THR A 83 -15.60 18.68 15.51
N HIS A 84 -14.41 18.14 15.78
CA HIS A 84 -13.91 17.83 17.14
C HIS A 84 -14.92 17.06 18.00
N GLY A 85 -15.75 16.23 17.35
CA GLY A 85 -16.79 15.38 17.96
C GLY A 85 -17.95 16.11 18.66
N ASN A 86 -17.99 17.45 18.65
CA ASN A 86 -18.95 18.23 19.44
C ASN A 86 -19.54 19.47 18.73
N GLU A 87 -18.97 19.91 17.61
CA GLU A 87 -19.43 21.10 16.88
C GLU A 87 -20.20 20.69 15.62
N GLU A 88 -21.45 21.16 15.47
CA GLU A 88 -22.21 20.93 14.22
C GLU A 88 -21.64 21.70 13.01
N LYS A 89 -20.73 22.66 13.27
CA LYS A 89 -20.17 23.59 12.29
C LYS A 89 -18.69 23.87 12.55
N VAL A 90 -17.92 24.06 11.48
CA VAL A 90 -16.46 24.20 11.51
C VAL A 90 -16.05 25.56 10.96
N SER A 91 -15.30 26.33 11.75
CA SER A 91 -14.75 27.61 11.28
C SER A 91 -13.69 27.41 10.19
N LYS A 92 -13.44 28.44 9.38
CA LYS A 92 -12.36 28.42 8.37
C LYS A 92 -10.98 28.11 8.94
N SER A 93 -10.68 28.59 10.14
CA SER A 93 -9.43 28.25 10.83
C SER A 93 -9.37 26.78 11.22
N GLY A 94 -10.48 26.22 11.73
CA GLY A 94 -10.56 24.79 12.07
C GLY A 94 -10.44 23.91 10.84
N PHE A 95 -11.14 24.24 9.76
CA PHE A 95 -11.03 23.53 8.48
C PHE A 95 -9.59 23.54 7.94
N LYS A 96 -8.90 24.69 8.04
CA LYS A 96 -7.50 24.82 7.63
C LYS A 96 -6.56 23.90 8.41
N GLU A 97 -6.74 23.87 9.73
CA GLU A 97 -5.91 23.07 10.65
C GLU A 97 -6.08 21.58 10.37
N VAL A 98 -7.32 21.10 10.37
CA VAL A 98 -7.62 19.69 10.13
C VAL A 98 -7.18 19.25 8.72
N LEU A 99 -7.43 20.07 7.69
CA LEU A 99 -6.96 19.77 6.34
C LEU A 99 -5.42 19.71 6.24
N SER A 100 -4.72 20.60 6.96
CA SER A 100 -3.26 20.58 7.05
C SER A 100 -2.77 19.27 7.67
N ASP A 101 -3.35 18.86 8.79
CA ASP A 101 -2.94 17.66 9.51
C ASP A 101 -3.20 16.40 8.70
N ILE A 102 -4.34 16.31 8.01
CA ILE A 102 -4.65 15.20 7.09
C ILE A 102 -3.63 15.13 5.96
N LEU A 103 -3.34 16.25 5.27
CA LEU A 103 -2.41 16.28 4.15
C LEU A 103 -0.97 15.96 4.58
N LEU A 104 -0.54 16.46 5.75
CA LEU A 104 0.76 16.12 6.32
C LEU A 104 0.82 14.65 6.75
N GLY A 105 -0.27 14.08 7.26
CA GLY A 105 -0.41 12.66 7.53
C GLY A 105 -0.27 11.82 6.26
N MET A 106 -0.94 12.19 5.17
CA MET A 106 -0.79 11.55 3.86
C MET A 106 0.65 11.66 3.34
N ALA A 107 1.27 12.84 3.45
CA ALA A 107 2.65 13.04 3.03
C ALA A 107 3.63 12.18 3.84
N ALA A 108 3.42 12.07 5.15
CA ALA A 108 4.21 11.19 6.01
C ALA A 108 4.01 9.71 5.67
N GLY A 109 2.77 9.32 5.35
CA GLY A 109 2.42 7.99 4.87
C GLY A 109 3.14 7.64 3.56
N LEU A 110 3.04 8.49 2.55
CA LEU A 110 3.72 8.30 1.25
C LEU A 110 5.24 8.36 1.38
N LYS A 111 5.78 9.13 2.33
CA LYS A 111 7.22 9.13 2.60
C LYS A 111 7.69 7.78 3.15
N ARG A 112 6.85 7.12 3.97
CA ARG A 112 7.12 5.80 4.53
C ARG A 112 6.94 4.71 3.46
N ASP A 113 5.82 4.78 2.74
CA ASP A 113 5.37 3.80 1.76
C ASP A 113 5.17 4.51 0.39
N PRO A 114 6.25 4.80 -0.35
CA PRO A 114 6.15 5.53 -1.61
C PRO A 114 5.48 4.70 -2.70
N ILE A 115 4.71 5.38 -3.55
CA ILE A 115 4.07 4.76 -4.71
C ILE A 115 4.88 5.10 -5.96
N VAL A 116 5.34 4.08 -6.69
CA VAL A 116 6.03 4.24 -7.96
C VAL A 116 5.03 4.07 -9.10
N ILE A 117 4.84 5.13 -9.89
CA ILE A 117 4.05 5.05 -11.12
C ILE A 117 4.96 4.59 -12.24
N LEU A 118 4.71 3.38 -12.72
CA LEU A 118 5.43 2.71 -13.79
C LEU A 118 4.63 2.79 -15.08
N ARG A 119 5.31 2.99 -16.21
CA ARG A 119 4.74 2.81 -17.54
C ARG A 119 5.33 1.54 -18.14
N ILE A 120 4.52 0.51 -18.23
CA ILE A 120 4.90 -0.80 -18.76
C ILE A 120 4.58 -0.84 -20.26
N ASP A 121 5.62 -0.75 -21.09
CA ASP A 121 5.52 -0.71 -22.57
C ASP A 121 6.19 -1.89 -23.28
N GLY A 122 6.63 -2.87 -22.50
CA GLY A 122 7.24 -4.11 -22.98
C GLY A 122 8.75 -4.05 -23.19
N GLU A 123 9.43 -2.93 -22.93
CA GLU A 123 10.91 -2.87 -22.99
C GLU A 123 11.55 -3.82 -21.96
N ASP A 124 11.17 -3.71 -20.69
CA ASP A 124 11.70 -4.57 -19.61
C ASP A 124 11.37 -6.05 -19.84
N LEU A 125 10.16 -6.34 -20.34
CA LEU A 125 9.75 -7.71 -20.67
C LEU A 125 10.56 -8.27 -21.85
N GLN A 126 10.88 -7.43 -22.82
CA GLN A 126 11.74 -7.81 -23.93
C GLN A 126 13.18 -8.09 -23.45
N GLU A 127 13.70 -7.31 -22.51
CA GLU A 127 15.01 -7.56 -21.89
C GLU A 127 15.01 -8.90 -21.13
N PHE A 128 13.99 -9.14 -20.31
CA PHE A 128 13.81 -10.41 -19.58
C PHE A 128 13.84 -11.62 -20.52
N VAL A 129 13.04 -11.61 -21.59
CA VAL A 129 12.97 -12.71 -22.57
C VAL A 129 14.30 -12.98 -23.30
N ASN A 130 15.15 -11.96 -23.42
CA ASN A 130 16.45 -12.06 -24.08
C ASN A 130 17.60 -12.43 -23.13
N THR A 131 17.32 -12.58 -21.83
CA THR A 131 18.33 -12.92 -20.83
C THR A 131 18.81 -14.37 -21.02
N PRO A 132 20.11 -14.68 -20.87
CA PRO A 132 20.62 -16.06 -21.00
C PRO A 132 20.00 -17.07 -20.02
N SER A 133 19.46 -16.60 -18.89
CA SER A 133 18.77 -17.44 -17.89
C SER A 133 17.32 -17.75 -18.25
N PHE A 134 16.74 -17.11 -19.27
CA PHE A 134 15.30 -17.20 -19.55
C PHE A 134 14.80 -18.64 -19.65
N GLU A 135 15.55 -19.53 -20.32
CA GLU A 135 15.14 -20.94 -20.42
C GLU A 135 15.12 -21.64 -19.07
N VAL A 136 16.08 -21.33 -18.18
CA VAL A 136 16.12 -21.86 -16.80
C VAL A 136 14.94 -21.33 -16.00
N ASP A 137 14.66 -20.03 -16.11
CA ASP A 137 13.55 -19.36 -15.44
C ASP A 137 12.20 -19.95 -15.91
N ALA A 138 12.03 -20.15 -17.22
CA ALA A 138 10.85 -20.78 -17.81
C ALA A 138 10.67 -22.24 -17.36
N LEU A 139 11.75 -23.02 -17.25
CA LEU A 139 11.68 -24.40 -16.75
C LEU A 139 11.32 -24.46 -15.26
N SER A 140 11.79 -23.50 -14.46
CA SER A 140 11.38 -23.37 -13.05
C SER A 140 9.89 -23.07 -12.96
N LEU A 141 9.40 -22.08 -13.72
CA LEU A 141 7.98 -21.74 -13.79
C LEU A 141 7.12 -22.93 -14.23
N PHE A 142 7.57 -23.69 -15.23
CA PHE A 142 6.88 -24.91 -15.66
C PHE A 142 6.73 -25.91 -14.51
N SER A 143 7.81 -26.17 -13.77
CA SER A 143 7.81 -27.11 -12.63
C SER A 143 6.83 -26.68 -11.53
N ASP A 144 6.67 -25.37 -11.33
CA ASP A 144 5.76 -24.81 -10.33
C ASP A 144 4.29 -24.86 -10.74
N VAL A 145 3.98 -24.85 -12.04
CA VAL A 145 2.60 -24.80 -12.57
C VAL A 145 2.12 -26.10 -13.18
N GLU A 146 3.02 -27.05 -13.47
CA GLU A 146 2.74 -28.33 -14.10
C GLU A 146 1.74 -29.14 -13.26
N SER A 147 0.70 -29.64 -13.93
CA SER A 147 -0.20 -30.64 -13.37
C SER A 147 -0.63 -31.62 -14.45
N SER A 148 -0.96 -32.85 -14.04
CA SER A 148 -1.23 -33.98 -14.95
C SER A 148 -2.32 -33.74 -15.99
N ASP A 149 -3.24 -32.81 -15.74
CA ASP A 149 -4.42 -32.57 -16.56
C ASP A 149 -4.43 -31.21 -17.29
N ALA A 150 -3.50 -30.30 -16.96
CA ALA A 150 -3.48 -28.94 -17.46
C ALA A 150 -3.20 -28.89 -18.98
N THR A 151 -3.89 -27.99 -19.67
CA THR A 151 -3.60 -27.70 -21.07
C THR A 151 -2.39 -26.76 -21.18
N LEU A 152 -1.75 -26.70 -22.36
CA LEU A 152 -0.68 -25.74 -22.63
C LEU A 152 -1.12 -24.30 -22.34
N HIS A 153 -2.37 -23.97 -22.68
CA HIS A 153 -2.97 -22.68 -22.39
C HIS A 153 -3.01 -22.39 -20.88
N ASP A 154 -3.51 -23.34 -20.08
CA ASP A 154 -3.60 -23.17 -18.62
C ASP A 154 -2.22 -23.02 -17.97
N LEU A 155 -1.23 -23.77 -18.46
CA LEU A 155 0.15 -23.69 -17.98
C LEU A 155 0.76 -22.32 -18.28
N VAL A 156 0.59 -21.81 -19.50
CA VAL A 156 1.09 -20.47 -19.87
C VAL A 156 0.39 -19.38 -19.07
N VAL A 157 -0.93 -19.42 -18.91
CA VAL A 157 -1.66 -18.43 -18.10
C VAL A 157 -1.18 -18.43 -16.65
N LYS A 158 -1.01 -19.61 -16.05
CA LYS A 158 -0.47 -19.72 -14.68
C LYS A 158 0.96 -19.20 -14.58
N ALA A 159 1.81 -19.45 -15.58
CA ALA A 159 3.17 -18.93 -15.61
C ALA A 159 3.21 -17.40 -15.77
N LEU A 160 2.33 -16.83 -16.59
CA LEU A 160 2.17 -15.37 -16.70
C LEU A 160 1.75 -14.74 -15.37
N GLN A 161 0.91 -15.41 -14.58
CA GLN A 161 0.52 -14.96 -13.24
C GLN A 161 1.67 -14.99 -12.22
N LYS A 162 2.78 -15.67 -12.53
CA LYS A 162 3.99 -15.69 -11.70
C LYS A 162 4.99 -14.60 -12.07
N LEU A 163 4.85 -14.01 -13.26
CA LEU A 163 5.59 -12.83 -13.64
C LEU A 163 4.90 -11.59 -13.07
N GLY A 164 5.70 -10.63 -12.65
CA GLY A 164 5.23 -9.37 -12.12
C GLY A 164 5.76 -8.19 -12.89
N VAL A 165 5.56 -7.02 -12.29
CA VAL A 165 6.09 -5.77 -12.82
C VAL A 165 7.60 -5.87 -13.00
N ASP A 166 8.33 -6.52 -12.09
CA ASP A 166 9.81 -6.67 -12.14
C ASP A 166 10.32 -7.31 -13.43
N GLN A 167 9.50 -8.12 -14.10
CA GLN A 167 9.82 -8.72 -15.40
C GLN A 167 9.16 -7.96 -16.56
N GLY A 168 8.69 -6.73 -16.34
CA GLY A 168 8.03 -5.88 -17.32
C GLY A 168 6.61 -6.30 -17.67
N LEU A 169 5.92 -7.09 -16.83
CA LEU A 169 4.56 -7.54 -17.09
C LEU A 169 3.56 -6.81 -16.17
N PRO A 170 2.50 -6.17 -16.70
CA PRO A 170 1.48 -5.57 -15.86
C PRO A 170 0.65 -6.66 -15.14
N PRO A 171 -0.07 -6.32 -14.05
CA PRO A 171 -0.89 -7.28 -13.29
C PRO A 171 -1.89 -8.01 -14.18
N THR A 172 -1.68 -9.31 -14.39
CA THR A 172 -2.49 -10.11 -15.32
C THR A 172 -3.87 -10.47 -14.78
N ASN A 173 -4.10 -10.29 -13.48
CA ASN A 173 -5.40 -10.43 -12.84
C ASN A 173 -6.32 -9.23 -13.08
N ASP A 174 -5.80 -8.10 -13.56
CA ASP A 174 -6.61 -6.95 -13.93
C ASP A 174 -7.46 -7.29 -15.17
N PRO A 175 -8.80 -7.06 -15.14
CA PRO A 175 -9.68 -7.42 -16.25
C PRO A 175 -9.32 -6.75 -17.57
N TRP A 176 -8.87 -5.49 -17.53
CA TRP A 176 -8.50 -4.77 -18.75
C TRP A 176 -7.22 -5.34 -19.34
N VAL A 177 -6.21 -5.61 -18.51
CA VAL A 177 -4.94 -6.22 -18.95
C VAL A 177 -5.20 -7.61 -19.55
N MET A 178 -6.02 -8.43 -18.89
CA MET A 178 -6.35 -9.76 -19.38
C MET A 178 -6.97 -9.69 -20.78
N SER A 179 -8.01 -8.88 -20.98
CA SER A 179 -8.74 -8.83 -22.25
C SER A 179 -7.99 -8.12 -23.39
N ASN A 180 -7.19 -7.08 -23.08
CA ASN A 180 -6.57 -6.24 -24.12
C ASN A 180 -5.12 -6.60 -24.41
N ILE A 181 -4.40 -7.20 -23.45
CA ILE A 181 -2.97 -7.52 -23.59
C ILE A 181 -2.76 -9.03 -23.64
N ILE A 182 -3.30 -9.78 -22.66
CA ILE A 182 -2.98 -11.21 -22.48
C ILE A 182 -3.74 -12.11 -23.45
N GLU A 183 -5.08 -12.06 -23.48
CA GLU A 183 -5.92 -12.89 -24.35
C GLU A 183 -5.53 -12.79 -25.83
N PRO A 184 -5.28 -11.59 -26.41
CA PRO A 184 -4.84 -11.48 -27.80
C PRO A 184 -3.51 -12.18 -28.08
N ALA A 185 -2.58 -12.20 -27.13
CA ALA A 185 -1.31 -12.92 -27.27
C ALA A 185 -1.51 -14.45 -27.23
N LEU A 186 -2.45 -14.93 -26.41
CA LEU A 186 -2.77 -16.35 -26.24
C LEU A 186 -3.51 -16.96 -27.44
N THR A 187 -4.20 -16.16 -28.27
CA THR A 187 -4.92 -16.68 -29.46
C THR A 187 -4.05 -17.56 -30.37
N THR A 188 -2.77 -17.20 -30.52
CA THR A 188 -1.82 -17.97 -31.33
C THR A 188 -1.41 -19.30 -30.72
N LEU A 189 -1.52 -19.47 -29.39
CA LEU A 189 -1.32 -20.78 -28.76
C LEU A 189 -2.38 -21.77 -29.22
N ALA A 190 -3.64 -21.32 -29.35
CA ALA A 190 -4.74 -22.16 -29.81
C ALA A 190 -4.55 -22.67 -31.25
N GLU A 191 -3.83 -21.92 -32.09
CA GLU A 191 -3.51 -22.32 -33.47
C GLU A 191 -2.34 -23.32 -33.53
N SER A 192 -1.43 -23.28 -32.55
CA SER A 192 -0.24 -24.12 -32.45
C SER A 192 -0.38 -25.34 -31.53
N ALA A 193 -1.52 -25.49 -30.86
CA ALA A 193 -1.73 -26.51 -29.84
C ALA A 193 -1.70 -27.92 -30.43
N SER A 194 -0.58 -28.61 -30.23
CA SER A 194 -0.51 -30.07 -30.28
C SER A 194 -1.47 -30.66 -29.24
N ASN A 195 -2.25 -31.67 -29.61
CA ASN A 195 -3.09 -32.43 -28.66
C ASN A 195 -2.27 -33.36 -27.73
N GLU A 196 -0.93 -33.19 -27.66
CA GLU A 196 -0.09 -33.96 -26.73
C GLU A 196 -0.41 -33.63 -25.28
N LYS A 197 -0.75 -34.69 -24.53
CA LYS A 197 -0.75 -34.70 -23.07
C LYS A 197 0.14 -35.85 -22.59
N PRO A 198 1.09 -35.62 -21.66
CA PRO A 198 1.40 -34.35 -21.01
C PRO A 198 2.17 -33.38 -21.93
N VAL A 199 2.07 -32.08 -21.65
CA VAL A 199 2.80 -31.03 -22.37
C VAL A 199 4.30 -31.19 -22.07
N SER A 200 5.15 -31.25 -23.10
CA SER A 200 6.60 -31.32 -22.89
C SER A 200 7.19 -29.98 -22.46
N GLN A 201 8.29 -30.02 -21.71
CA GLN A 201 9.05 -28.83 -21.30
C GLN A 201 9.44 -27.96 -22.51
N GLU A 202 9.93 -28.56 -23.59
CA GLU A 202 10.32 -27.85 -24.81
C GLU A 202 9.12 -27.12 -25.45
N THR A 203 7.97 -27.80 -25.52
CA THR A 203 6.73 -27.20 -26.04
C THR A 203 6.30 -26.01 -25.19
N PHE A 204 6.35 -26.14 -23.86
CA PHE A 204 6.01 -25.06 -22.95
C PHE A 204 6.97 -23.87 -23.08
N VAL A 205 8.29 -24.08 -23.01
CA VAL A 205 9.28 -22.99 -23.05
C VAL A 205 9.15 -22.19 -24.35
N LYS A 206 8.98 -22.88 -25.49
CA LYS A 206 8.77 -22.24 -26.79
C LYS A 206 7.47 -21.43 -26.81
N ALA A 207 6.35 -22.06 -26.41
CA ALA A 207 5.04 -21.41 -26.37
C ALA A 207 5.01 -20.20 -25.44
N PHE A 208 5.64 -20.30 -24.27
CA PHE A 208 5.75 -19.22 -23.30
C PHE A 208 6.55 -18.04 -23.88
N LYS A 209 7.72 -18.31 -24.49
CA LYS A 209 8.54 -17.30 -25.16
C LYS A 209 7.78 -16.59 -26.29
N ASP A 210 7.11 -17.35 -27.15
CA ASP A 210 6.32 -16.81 -28.27
C ASP A 210 5.13 -15.97 -27.78
N THR A 211 4.55 -16.33 -26.64
CA THR A 211 3.47 -15.55 -26.00
C THR A 211 4.00 -14.25 -25.43
N LEU A 212 5.12 -14.27 -24.71
CA LEU A 212 5.75 -13.06 -24.16
C LEU A 212 6.16 -12.09 -25.27
N ALA A 213 6.70 -12.59 -26.38
CA ALA A 213 7.04 -11.76 -27.53
C ALA A 213 5.82 -11.00 -28.10
N LYS A 214 4.65 -11.65 -28.15
CA LYS A 214 3.39 -10.99 -28.57
C LYS A 214 2.89 -10.00 -27.54
N ILE A 215 3.02 -10.31 -26.25
CA ILE A 215 2.70 -9.35 -25.19
C ILE A 215 3.57 -8.10 -25.32
N VAL A 216 4.87 -8.25 -25.60
CA VAL A 216 5.76 -7.11 -25.89
C VAL A 216 5.24 -6.27 -27.06
N GLU A 217 4.81 -6.89 -28.15
CA GLU A 217 4.20 -6.15 -29.29
C GLU A 217 2.94 -5.38 -28.88
N ARG A 218 2.07 -6.00 -28.07
CA ARG A 218 0.85 -5.35 -27.56
C ARG A 218 1.15 -4.20 -26.62
N LEU A 219 2.11 -4.35 -25.72
CA LEU A 219 2.49 -3.29 -24.77
C LEU A 219 3.15 -2.08 -25.46
N LYS A 220 3.82 -2.30 -26.61
CA LYS A 220 4.33 -1.20 -27.44
C LYS A 220 3.21 -0.38 -28.09
N GLU A 221 2.12 -1.05 -28.49
CA GLU A 221 0.92 -0.40 -29.04
C GLU A 221 0.09 0.27 -27.95
N GLN A 222 -0.09 -0.41 -26.81
CA GLN A 222 -0.92 0.00 -25.69
C GLN A 222 -0.17 -0.19 -24.36
N PRO A 223 0.67 0.79 -23.99
CA PRO A 223 1.38 0.79 -22.71
C PRO A 223 0.40 0.84 -21.54
N VAL A 224 0.75 0.16 -20.45
CA VAL A 224 -0.08 0.10 -19.24
C VAL A 224 0.56 0.93 -18.13
N ILE A 225 -0.21 1.79 -17.48
CA ILE A 225 0.25 2.51 -16.30
C ILE A 225 -0.05 1.67 -15.07
N VAL A 226 0.97 1.43 -14.26
CA VAL A 226 0.87 0.61 -13.05
C VAL A 226 1.34 1.43 -11.85
N ALA A 227 0.53 1.51 -10.82
CA ALA A 227 0.94 1.94 -9.50
C ALA A 227 1.56 0.74 -8.78
N HIS A 228 2.83 0.85 -8.46
CA HIS A 228 3.62 -0.18 -7.78
C HIS A 228 4.06 0.34 -6.42
N THR A 229 3.84 -0.45 -5.38
CA THR A 229 4.43 -0.24 -4.06
C THR A 229 5.27 -1.45 -3.71
N GLU A 230 6.44 -1.22 -3.14
CA GLU A 230 7.28 -2.26 -2.56
C GLU A 230 7.85 -1.75 -1.24
N ASN A 231 7.55 -2.49 -0.18
CA ASN A 231 8.02 -2.20 1.16
C ASN A 231 8.86 -3.37 1.66
N THR A 232 10.04 -3.07 2.17
CA THR A 232 10.91 -4.07 2.81
C THR A 232 11.10 -3.73 4.28
N TYR A 233 10.70 -4.65 5.14
CA TYR A 233 10.87 -4.58 6.59
C TYR A 233 12.11 -5.38 6.97
N ASP A 234 13.22 -4.69 7.17
CA ASP A 234 14.55 -5.27 7.47
C ASP A 234 15.07 -4.94 8.88
N GLY A 235 14.26 -4.27 9.69
CA GLY A 235 14.62 -3.85 11.05
C GLY A 235 15.51 -2.61 11.13
N SER A 236 15.92 -2.02 10.01
CA SER A 236 16.81 -0.85 9.99
C SER A 236 16.20 0.39 10.66
N THR A 237 14.90 0.65 10.44
CA THR A 237 14.17 1.75 11.08
C THR A 237 14.05 1.54 12.59
N ILE A 238 13.79 0.30 13.04
CA ILE A 238 13.78 -0.05 14.46
C ILE A 238 15.16 0.21 15.08
N LYS A 239 16.22 -0.22 14.41
CA LYS A 239 17.60 0.01 14.85
C LYS A 239 17.92 1.49 14.98
N SER A 240 17.51 2.30 13.99
CA SER A 240 17.68 3.74 14.03
C SER A 240 16.92 4.40 15.19
N LEU A 241 15.69 3.95 15.45
CA LEU A 241 14.89 4.41 16.58
C LEU A 241 15.61 4.10 17.91
N LEU A 242 15.96 2.83 18.13
CA LEU A 242 16.61 2.34 19.35
C LEU A 242 18.00 2.97 19.60
N ALA A 243 18.68 3.42 18.54
CA ALA A 243 19.95 4.14 18.67
C ALA A 243 19.79 5.57 19.23
N ASN A 244 18.60 6.17 19.10
CA ASN A 244 18.28 7.49 19.61
C ASN A 244 17.42 7.40 20.87
N LYS A 245 18.08 7.47 22.04
CA LYS A 245 17.39 7.39 23.34
C LYS A 245 16.29 8.43 23.51
N PHE A 246 16.52 9.68 23.08
CA PHE A 246 15.55 10.75 23.27
C PHE A 246 14.26 10.47 22.47
N GLU A 247 14.38 10.10 21.20
CA GLU A 247 13.23 9.75 20.38
C GLU A 247 12.56 8.47 20.88
N THR A 248 13.34 7.45 21.27
CA THR A 248 12.81 6.22 21.86
C THR A 248 11.96 6.50 23.10
N ASP A 249 12.49 7.26 24.07
CA ASP A 249 11.79 7.59 25.30
C ASP A 249 10.50 8.38 25.01
N LYS A 250 10.57 9.35 24.08
CA LYS A 250 9.42 10.17 23.65
C LYS A 250 8.31 9.32 23.04
N VAL A 251 8.63 8.40 22.13
CA VAL A 251 7.62 7.58 21.45
C VAL A 251 7.05 6.53 22.42
N LEU A 252 7.86 5.96 23.32
CA LEU A 252 7.37 5.09 24.40
C LEU A 252 6.41 5.80 25.35
N ASP A 253 6.74 7.03 25.77
CA ASP A 253 5.89 7.84 26.64
C ASP A 253 4.54 8.14 25.99
N ALA A 254 4.55 8.48 24.69
CA ALA A 254 3.33 8.70 23.92
C ALA A 254 2.46 7.44 23.83
N ALA A 255 3.07 6.29 23.47
CA ALA A 255 2.35 5.03 23.33
C ALA A 255 1.74 4.57 24.65
N VAL A 256 2.47 4.66 25.77
CA VAL A 256 1.95 4.28 27.09
C VAL A 256 0.92 5.29 27.61
N GLY A 257 1.04 6.56 27.26
CA GLY A 257 0.07 7.60 27.59
C GLY A 257 -1.34 7.32 27.02
N ALA A 258 -1.43 6.64 25.88
CA ALA A 258 -2.68 6.26 25.23
C ALA A 258 -3.35 5.02 25.86
N ILE A 259 -2.63 4.24 26.68
CA ILE A 259 -3.15 2.99 27.23
C ILE A 259 -3.93 3.23 28.54
N PRO A 260 -5.13 2.64 28.70
CA PRO A 260 -5.88 2.72 29.95
C PRO A 260 -5.10 2.13 31.14
N LYS A 261 -5.02 2.90 32.23
CA LYS A 261 -4.39 2.48 33.49
C LYS A 261 -5.44 2.07 34.51
N ASP A 262 -5.13 1.10 35.36
CA ASP A 262 -5.99 0.75 36.49
C ASP A 262 -5.96 1.85 37.57
N LYS A 263 -6.79 1.68 38.61
CA LYS A 263 -6.85 2.57 39.79
C LYS A 263 -5.53 2.71 40.56
N HIS A 264 -4.54 1.88 40.27
CA HIS A 264 -3.20 1.88 40.87
C HIS A 264 -2.11 2.31 39.88
N GLY A 265 -2.48 2.78 38.69
CA GLY A 265 -1.55 3.22 37.65
C GLY A 265 -0.82 2.08 36.92
N LYS A 266 -1.32 0.85 37.00
CA LYS A 266 -0.77 -0.32 36.30
C LYS A 266 -1.42 -0.54 34.94
N LEU A 267 -0.67 -1.18 34.04
CA LEU A 267 -1.05 -1.47 32.66
C LEU A 267 -1.20 -2.98 32.48
N SER A 268 -2.24 -3.42 31.75
CA SER A 268 -2.34 -4.83 31.35
C SER A 268 -1.43 -5.11 30.16
N LYS A 269 -0.69 -6.23 30.21
CA LYS A 269 0.06 -6.72 29.05
C LYS A 269 -0.79 -6.99 27.81
N ASP A 270 -2.11 -7.15 27.94
CA ASP A 270 -3.02 -7.30 26.80
C ASP A 270 -2.97 -6.11 25.83
N TYR A 271 -2.57 -4.94 26.32
CA TYR A 271 -2.40 -3.72 25.52
C TYR A 271 -1.03 -3.61 24.85
N LEU A 272 -0.12 -4.59 24.99
CA LEU A 272 1.19 -4.52 24.34
C LEU A 272 1.09 -4.47 22.81
N LYS A 273 0.11 -5.16 22.22
CA LYS A 273 -0.15 -5.09 20.78
C LYS A 273 -0.57 -3.69 20.35
N VAL A 274 -1.55 -3.11 21.07
CA VAL A 274 -2.05 -1.75 20.81
C VAL A 274 -0.95 -0.71 20.98
N ALA A 275 -0.14 -0.85 22.02
CA ALA A 275 1.00 0.04 22.25
C ALA A 275 2.06 -0.11 21.14
N LEU A 276 2.33 -1.34 20.67
CA LEU A 276 3.24 -1.58 19.55
C LEU A 276 2.70 -0.97 18.25
N ASP A 277 1.41 -1.11 17.95
CA ASP A 277 0.77 -0.48 16.78
C ASP A 277 0.91 1.05 16.83
N SER A 278 0.76 1.66 18.02
CA SER A 278 0.99 3.09 18.20
C SER A 278 2.46 3.51 17.98
N LEU A 279 3.43 2.63 18.28
CA LEU A 279 4.86 2.86 18.02
C LEU A 279 5.22 2.59 16.55
N GLY A 280 4.43 1.75 15.87
CA GLY A 280 4.70 1.20 14.55
C GLY A 280 5.16 2.24 13.52
N PRO A 281 4.46 3.39 13.37
CA PRO A 281 4.88 4.45 12.46
C PRO A 281 6.30 4.98 12.72
N SER A 282 6.74 5.05 13.98
CA SER A 282 8.09 5.52 14.35
C SER A 282 9.15 4.42 14.20
N ALA A 283 8.73 3.17 14.29
CA ALA A 283 9.58 1.99 14.14
C ALA A 283 9.65 1.47 12.68
N GLY A 284 8.88 2.07 11.76
CA GLY A 284 8.77 1.60 10.37
C GLY A 284 8.04 0.26 10.25
N LEU A 285 7.16 -0.05 11.20
CA LEU A 285 6.36 -1.27 11.21
C LEU A 285 4.97 -1.01 10.63
N PRO A 286 4.39 -1.98 9.90
CA PRO A 286 3.00 -1.90 9.49
C PRO A 286 2.08 -2.12 10.71
N PRO A 287 0.82 -1.66 10.66
CA PRO A 287 -0.18 -2.03 11.65
C PRO A 287 -0.38 -3.55 11.70
N TYR A 288 -0.64 -4.10 12.88
CA TYR A 288 -1.00 -5.51 13.02
C TYR A 288 -2.26 -5.85 12.21
N GLY A 289 -2.26 -6.99 11.51
CA GLY A 289 -3.34 -7.40 10.62
C GLY A 289 -3.23 -6.88 9.19
N ALA A 290 -2.28 -5.98 8.90
CA ALA A 290 -2.10 -5.45 7.54
C ALA A 290 -1.34 -6.42 6.63
N ILE A 291 -0.41 -7.21 7.20
CA ILE A 291 0.50 -8.09 6.45
C ILE A 291 0.67 -9.41 7.21
N ASP A 292 0.15 -10.50 6.64
CA ASP A 292 0.15 -11.83 7.26
C ASP A 292 1.56 -12.35 7.61
N GLU A 293 2.55 -12.11 6.75
CA GLU A 293 3.95 -12.46 6.99
C GLU A 293 4.51 -11.71 8.19
N MET A 294 4.20 -10.42 8.30
CA MET A 294 4.68 -9.59 9.40
C MET A 294 3.99 -9.95 10.71
N ASP A 295 2.69 -10.28 10.67
CA ASP A 295 1.93 -10.76 11.82
C ASP A 295 2.51 -12.06 12.38
N LYS A 296 3.01 -12.96 11.53
CA LYS A 296 3.71 -14.17 11.97
C LYS A 296 4.98 -13.81 12.74
N VAL A 297 5.78 -12.88 12.23
CA VAL A 297 7.00 -12.39 12.91
C VAL A 297 6.65 -11.75 14.25
N MET A 298 5.65 -10.86 14.29
CA MET A 298 5.21 -10.21 15.52
C MET A 298 4.68 -11.22 16.54
N ASN A 299 3.83 -12.16 16.13
CA ASN A 299 3.27 -13.19 17.01
C ASN A 299 4.36 -14.07 17.64
N ASN A 300 5.39 -14.43 16.86
CA ASN A 300 6.54 -15.18 17.36
C ASN A 300 7.30 -14.39 18.44
N VAL A 301 7.52 -13.08 18.22
CA VAL A 301 8.18 -12.23 19.22
C VAL A 301 7.34 -12.10 20.49
N PHE A 302 6.03 -11.86 20.38
CA PHE A 302 5.14 -11.78 21.54
C PHE A 302 5.14 -13.07 22.39
N GLU A 303 5.36 -14.23 21.78
CA GLU A 303 5.51 -15.50 22.49
C GLU A 303 6.86 -15.61 23.21
N MET A 304 7.95 -15.11 22.62
CA MET A 304 9.27 -15.11 23.24
C MET A 304 9.36 -14.25 24.50
N VAL A 305 8.66 -13.11 24.55
CA VAL A 305 8.69 -12.16 25.69
C VAL A 305 7.61 -12.41 26.76
N GLU A 306 6.95 -13.57 26.76
CA GLU A 306 5.85 -13.90 27.68
C GLU A 306 4.79 -12.76 27.77
N ALA A 307 4.45 -12.16 26.61
CA ALA A 307 3.58 -10.99 26.55
C ALA A 307 2.09 -11.33 26.73
N LYS A 308 1.72 -12.61 26.72
CA LYS A 308 0.32 -13.09 26.66
C LYS A 308 -0.25 -13.52 28.03
N ASP A 309 0.39 -13.20 29.16
CA ASP A 309 -0.06 -13.61 30.50
C ASP A 309 -1.14 -12.69 31.12
N GLY A 310 -1.52 -11.60 30.44
CA GLY A 310 -2.53 -10.63 30.91
C GLY A 310 -2.16 -9.91 32.21
N LYS A 311 -0.89 -9.99 32.63
CA LYS A 311 -0.46 -9.49 33.94
C LYS A 311 -0.48 -7.96 33.98
N LEU A 312 -0.89 -7.43 35.12
CA LEU A 312 -0.77 -6.00 35.41
C LEU A 312 0.67 -5.64 35.81
N VAL A 313 1.31 -4.78 35.03
CA VAL A 313 2.70 -4.34 35.22
C VAL A 313 2.77 -2.84 35.45
N LYS A 314 3.88 -2.37 36.02
CA LYS A 314 4.15 -0.92 36.14
C LYS A 314 4.57 -0.35 34.79
N GLU A 315 4.41 0.95 34.62
CA GLU A 315 4.81 1.68 33.40
C GLU A 315 6.25 1.39 32.95
N GLU A 316 7.23 1.43 33.87
CA GLU A 316 8.63 1.13 33.54
C GLU A 316 8.84 -0.31 33.06
N GLU A 317 8.12 -1.27 33.65
CA GLU A 317 8.16 -2.68 33.22
C GLU A 317 7.48 -2.85 31.86
N PHE A 318 6.39 -2.13 31.61
CA PHE A 318 5.70 -2.12 30.31
C PHE A 318 6.57 -1.54 29.19
N LYS A 319 7.23 -0.39 29.43
CA LYS A 319 8.19 0.21 28.49
C LYS A 319 9.36 -0.71 28.20
N LYS A 320 9.87 -1.40 29.23
CA LYS A 320 10.94 -2.40 29.06
C LYS A 320 10.49 -3.56 28.16
N LEU A 321 9.27 -4.06 28.33
CA LEU A 321 8.71 -5.11 27.46
C LEU A 321 8.58 -4.64 26.01
N LEU A 322 8.12 -3.40 25.78
CA LEU A 322 8.06 -2.82 24.44
C LEU A 322 9.44 -2.71 23.78
N LEU A 323 10.46 -2.28 24.53
CA LEU A 323 11.84 -2.25 24.06
C LEU A 323 12.39 -3.64 23.73
N GLU A 324 12.05 -4.64 24.54
CA GLU A 324 12.44 -6.03 24.30
C GLU A 324 11.79 -6.56 23.02
N ILE A 325 10.49 -6.31 22.83
CA ILE A 325 9.77 -6.64 21.59
C ILE A 325 10.41 -5.97 20.37
N LEU A 326 10.67 -4.66 20.43
CA LEU A 326 11.33 -3.93 19.33
C LEU A 326 12.72 -4.50 19.04
N GLY A 327 13.53 -4.77 20.07
CA GLY A 327 14.85 -5.36 19.92
C GLY A 327 14.80 -6.76 19.28
N SER A 328 13.84 -7.60 19.68
CA SER A 328 13.63 -8.92 19.09
C SER A 328 13.15 -8.84 17.64
N LEU A 329 12.21 -7.93 17.32
CA LEU A 329 11.76 -7.69 15.94
C LEU A 329 12.92 -7.23 15.05
N MET A 330 13.73 -6.28 15.53
CA MET A 330 14.92 -5.81 14.82
C MET A 330 15.84 -6.98 14.45
N LEU A 331 16.15 -7.86 15.40
CA LEU A 331 17.04 -9.00 15.15
C LEU A 331 16.44 -10.04 14.19
N GLN A 332 15.13 -10.30 14.28
CA GLN A 332 14.47 -11.24 13.36
C GLN A 332 14.43 -10.71 11.94
N LEU A 333 14.12 -9.42 11.76
CA LEU A 333 14.05 -8.78 10.45
C LEU A 333 15.43 -8.54 9.84
N GLU A 334 16.47 -8.27 10.64
CA GLU A 334 17.85 -8.18 10.13
C GLU A 334 18.31 -9.54 9.56
N GLY A 335 17.87 -10.65 10.15
CA GLY A 335 18.19 -12.00 9.68
C GLY A 335 17.34 -12.46 8.49
N ASN A 336 16.05 -12.11 8.49
CA ASN A 336 15.08 -12.48 7.46
C ASN A 336 14.14 -11.29 7.19
N PRO A 337 14.50 -10.39 6.27
CA PRO A 337 13.63 -9.27 5.89
C PRO A 337 12.32 -9.76 5.28
N VAL A 338 11.25 -9.00 5.49
CA VAL A 338 9.93 -9.24 4.87
C VAL A 338 9.71 -8.18 3.80
N SER A 339 9.61 -8.59 2.54
CA SER A 339 9.28 -7.69 1.42
C SER A 339 7.86 -7.96 0.95
N VAL A 340 7.08 -6.89 0.79
CA VAL A 340 5.70 -6.93 0.32
C VAL A 340 5.57 -5.95 -0.82
N SER A 341 5.03 -6.42 -1.94
CA SER A 341 4.70 -5.57 -3.07
C SER A 341 3.23 -5.64 -3.42
N ALA A 342 2.68 -4.51 -3.85
CA ALA A 342 1.34 -4.43 -4.40
C ALA A 342 1.38 -3.69 -5.73
N ASN A 343 0.58 -4.18 -6.69
CA ASN A 343 0.54 -3.64 -8.04
C ASN A 343 -0.92 -3.42 -8.42
N SER A 344 -1.23 -2.22 -8.90
CA SER A 344 -2.55 -1.89 -9.43
C SER A 344 -2.42 -1.21 -10.77
N VAL A 345 -3.25 -1.62 -11.73
CA VAL A 345 -3.38 -0.88 -12.99
C VAL A 345 -4.06 0.44 -12.70
N VAL A 346 -3.48 1.53 -13.21
CA VAL A 346 -4.09 2.86 -13.14
C VAL A 346 -5.02 2.97 -14.33
N HIS A 347 -6.30 2.71 -14.08
CA HIS A 347 -7.35 3.08 -15.02
C HIS A 347 -7.49 4.58 -14.95
N GLU A 348 -7.13 5.29 -16.03
CA GLU A 348 -7.58 6.68 -16.15
C GLU A 348 -9.10 6.67 -15.91
N PRO A 349 -9.61 7.46 -14.95
CA PRO A 349 -11.04 7.65 -14.88
C PRO A 349 -11.49 8.09 -16.26
N LEU A 350 -12.58 7.52 -16.77
CA LEU A 350 -13.36 8.14 -17.85
C LEU A 350 -13.91 9.47 -17.30
N ALA A 351 -13.02 10.44 -17.10
CA ALA A 351 -13.37 11.79 -16.79
C ALA A 351 -13.77 12.39 -18.13
N ASP A 352 -15.07 12.66 -18.26
CA ASP A 352 -15.51 13.82 -19.01
C ASP A 352 -14.61 15.00 -18.59
N THR A 353 -13.66 15.30 -19.46
CA THR A 353 -12.68 16.37 -19.33
C THR A 353 -13.41 17.69 -19.47
N SER A 354 -14.09 18.12 -18.42
CA SER A 354 -14.76 19.41 -18.36
C SER A 354 -15.09 19.78 -16.92
N SER A 355 -14.09 20.16 -16.12
CA SER A 355 -14.23 21.30 -15.18
C SER A 355 -13.07 21.48 -14.20
N VAL A 356 -12.22 20.49 -13.95
CA VAL A 356 -11.20 20.62 -12.90
C VAL A 356 -9.84 20.93 -13.51
N LEU A 357 -9.60 22.22 -13.79
CA LEU A 357 -8.31 22.92 -13.97
C LEU A 357 -8.48 24.10 -14.96
N THR A 358 -9.30 25.07 -14.62
CA THR A 358 -9.13 26.43 -15.14
C THR A 358 -9.62 27.45 -14.12
N ALA A 359 -8.66 28.30 -13.71
CA ALA A 359 -8.75 29.58 -12.98
C ALA A 359 -9.03 29.53 -11.47
#